data_AF-A0A432JQ56-F1
#
_entry.id   AF-A0A432JQ56-F1
#
_cell.length_a   1.000
_cell.length_b   1.000
_cell.length_c   1.000
_cell.angle_alpha   90.00
_cell.angle_beta   90.00
_cell.angle_gamma   90.00
#
_symmetry.space_group_name_H-M   'P 1'
#
loop_
_entity.id
_entity.type
_entity.pdbx_description
1 polymer ?
#
loop_
_entity_poly.entity_id
_entity_poly.type
_entity_poly.pdbx_seq_one_letter_code
_entity_poly.pdbx_strand_id
1 'polypeptide(L)' 'EMAPRFYETHMVRTGDGPVALWAGDAGYDSGAPAVPGNRHRLTMLGDRYVVERTNC' A
#
# COMPACT_ATOMS: atom_id res chain seq x y z
N GLU A 1 -13.67 -18.28 -12.43
CA GLU A 1 -13.13 -16.97 -12.84
C GLU A 1 -13.16 -16.04 -11.63
N MET A 2 -12.06 -15.37 -11.28
CA MET A 2 -12.06 -14.41 -10.17
C MET A 2 -12.27 -13.02 -10.74
N ALA A 3 -13.34 -12.35 -10.30
CA ALA A 3 -13.56 -10.95 -10.65
C ALA A 3 -12.36 -10.08 -10.21
N PRO A 4 -12.01 -9.03 -10.98
CA PRO A 4 -10.96 -8.11 -10.58
C PRO A 4 -11.30 -7.47 -9.23
N ARG A 5 -10.28 -7.27 -8.39
CA ARG A 5 -10.43 -6.61 -7.09
C ARG A 5 -10.29 -5.10 -7.27
N PHE A 6 -11.23 -4.36 -6.69
CA PHE A 6 -11.21 -2.90 -6.64
C PHE A 6 -10.76 -2.44 -5.26
N TYR A 7 -9.91 -1.42 -5.22
CA TYR A 7 -9.41 -0.81 -3.99
C TYR A 7 -9.61 0.70 -4.05
N GLU A 8 -10.09 1.27 -2.96
CA GLU A 8 -9.91 2.71 -2.72
C GLU A 8 -8.44 2.96 -2.42
N THR A 9 -7.81 3.83 -3.22
CA THR A 9 -6.36 3.99 -3.22
C THR A 9 -5.97 5.37 -2.72
N HIS A 10 -5.16 5.40 -1.68
CA HIS A 10 -4.50 6.62 -1.21
C HIS A 10 -3.05 6.62 -1.71
N MET A 11 -2.74 7.54 -2.63
CA MET A 11 -1.41 7.68 -3.19
C MET A 11 -0.55 8.59 -2.31
N VAL A 12 0.60 8.08 -1.88
CA VAL A 12 1.58 8.81 -1.06
C VAL A 12 2.94 8.81 -1.76
N ARG A 13 3.76 9.83 -1.51
CA ARG A 13 5.16 9.87 -1.96
C ARG A 13 6.09 9.69 -0.76
N THR A 14 7.06 8.80 -0.90
CA THR A 14 8.17 8.62 0.07
C THR A 14 9.50 8.97 -0.59
N GLY A 15 10.60 8.88 0.16
CA GLY A 15 11.95 9.03 -0.40
C GLY A 15 12.31 7.92 -1.41
N ASP A 16 11.72 6.73 -1.27
CA ASP A 16 12.02 5.56 -2.11
C ASP A 16 11.12 5.46 -3.36
N GLY A 17 10.02 6.22 -3.40
CA GLY A 17 9.08 6.23 -4.50
C GLY A 17 7.62 6.40 -4.07
N PRO A 18 6.67 6.30 -5.01
CA PRO A 18 5.25 6.33 -4.68
C PRO A 18 4.78 5.03 -4.01
N VAL A 19 3.84 5.18 -3.09
CA VAL A 19 3.19 4.07 -2.38
C VAL A 19 1.68 4.24 -2.55
N ALA A 20 1.02 3.18 -3.03
CA ALA A 20 -0.43 3.06 -3.06
C ALA A 20 -0.88 2.32 -1.79
N LEU A 21 -1.54 3.02 -0.87
CA LEU A 21 -2.12 2.43 0.33
C LEU A 21 -3.58 2.04 0.08
N TRP A 22 -3.99 0.91 0.65
CA TRP A 22 -5.36 0.41 0.61
C TRP A 22 -5.90 0.15 2.01
N ALA A 23 -7.23 0.11 2.14
CA ALA A 23 -7.90 -0.12 3.42
C ALA A 23 -7.36 -1.36 4.14
N GLY A 24 -7.01 -1.21 5.42
CA GLY A 24 -6.35 -2.25 6.22
C GLY A 24 -4.83 -2.08 6.37
N ASP A 25 -4.20 -1.16 5.61
CA ASP A 25 -2.85 -0.70 5.92
C ASP A 25 -2.87 0.25 7.13
N ALA A 26 -1.93 0.08 8.06
CA ALA A 26 -1.80 0.92 9.25
C ALA A 26 -1.57 2.41 8.92
N GLY A 27 -1.01 2.72 7.75
CA GLY A 27 -0.82 4.09 7.28
C GLY A 27 -1.99 4.68 6.50
N TYR A 28 -3.07 3.92 6.24
CA TYR A 28 -4.11 4.29 5.26
C TYR A 28 -4.79 5.63 5.57
N ASP A 29 -5.29 5.80 6.80
CA ASP A 29 -6.06 7.00 7.19
C ASP A 29 -5.17 8.25 7.33
N SER A 30 -3.94 8.06 7.79
CA SER A 30 -2.99 9.15 8.02
C SER A 30 -2.16 9.51 6.79
N GLY A 31 -2.18 8.68 5.75
CA GLY A 31 -1.25 8.78 4.62
C GLY A 31 0.22 8.63 5.04
N ALA A 32 0.51 7.88 6.12
CA ALA A 32 1.86 7.74 6.67
C ALA A 32 2.34 6.28 6.57
N PRO A 33 3.07 5.89 5.49
CA PRO A 33 3.49 4.50 5.26
C PRO A 33 4.42 3.92 6.34
N ALA A 34 5.09 4.79 7.10
CA ALA A 34 6.03 4.42 8.15
C ALA A 34 5.35 3.97 9.46
N VAL A 35 4.04 4.22 9.63
CA VAL A 35 3.29 3.77 10.82
C VAL A 35 3.42 2.25 10.96
N PRO A 36 3.87 1.71 12.11
CA PRO A 36 3.93 0.27 12.33
C PRO A 36 2.54 -0.37 12.33
N GLY A 37 2.43 -1.60 11.83
CA GLY A 37 1.18 -2.37 11.87
C GLY A 37 0.93 -3.16 10.58
N ASN A 38 -0.34 -3.53 10.36
CA ASN A 38 -0.75 -4.30 9.20
C ASN A 38 -0.43 -3.58 7.89
N ARG A 39 -0.06 -4.36 6.87
CA ARG A 39 0.29 -3.87 5.54
C ARG A 39 -0.77 -4.27 4.54
N HIS A 40 -1.15 -3.32 3.70
CA HIS A 40 -2.00 -3.57 2.56
C HIS A 40 -1.74 -2.49 1.49
N ARG A 41 -0.67 -2.69 0.73
CA ARG A 41 -0.14 -1.64 -0.14
C ARG A 41 0.69 -2.17 -1.29
N LEU A 42 0.94 -1.27 -2.23
CA LEU A 42 1.92 -1.42 -3.30
C LEU A 42 2.97 -0.31 -3.20
N THR A 43 4.23 -0.69 -3.04
CA THR A 43 5.37 0.23 -3.12
C THR A 43 6.01 0.12 -4.49
N MET A 44 6.17 1.25 -5.17
CA MET A 44 6.82 1.34 -6.47
C MET A 44 8.24 1.88 -6.25
N LEU A 45 9.20 0.95 -6.20
CA LEU A 45 10.63 1.29 -6.12
C LEU A 45 11.17 1.53 -7.54
N GLY A 46 12.36 2.09 -7.64
CA GLY A 46 12.96 2.41 -8.94
C GLY A 46 13.14 1.21 -9.88
N ASP A 47 13.39 0.01 -9.35
CA ASP A 47 13.67 -1.21 -10.09
C ASP A 47 12.60 -2.30 -9.96
N ARG A 48 11.66 -2.15 -9.03
CA ARG A 48 10.68 -3.20 -8.71
C ARG A 48 9.41 -2.69 -8.06
N TYR A 49 8.39 -3.54 -8.12
CA TYR A 49 7.12 -3.36 -7.43
C TYR A 49 7.03 -4.36 -6.27
N VAL A 50 6.64 -3.88 -5.08
CA VAL A 50 6.46 -4.72 -3.89
C VAL A 50 5.02 -4.59 -3.40
N VAL A 51 4.28 -5.69 -3.45
CA VAL A 51 2.94 -5.79 -2.86
C VAL A 51 3.06 -6.42 -1.49
N GLU A 52 2.58 -5.74 -0.47
CA GLU A 52 2.53 -6.24 0.90
C GLU A 52 1.07 -6.41 1.33
N ARG A 53 0.71 -7.61 1.79
CA ARG A 53 -0.56 -7.87 2.48
C ARG A 53 -0.32 -8.78 3.68
N THR A 54 -0.56 -8.28 4.88
CA THR A 54 -0.47 -9.07 6.12
C THR A 54 -1.85 -9.27 6.73
N ASN A 55 -2.03 -10.36 7.49
CA ASN A 55 -3.29 -10.78 8.10
C ASN A 55 -4.45 -10.94 7.11
N CYS A 56 -4.31 -11.90 6.20
CA CYS A 56 -5.41 -12.38 5.34
C CYS A 56 -6.55 -12.98 6.15
#